data_AF-A0A2S9YQ95-F1
#
_entry.id   AF-A0A2S9YQ95-F1
#
_cell.length_a   1.000
_cell.length_b   1.000
_cell.length_c   1.000
_cell.angle_alpha   90.00
_cell.angle_beta   90.00
_cell.angle_gamma   90.00
#
_symmetry.space_group_name_H-M   'P 1'
#
loop_
_entity.id
_entity.type
_entity.pdbx_description
1 polymer ?
#
loop_
_entity_poly.entity_id
_entity_poly.type
_entity_poly.pdbx_seq_one_letter_code
_entity_poly.pdbx_strand_id
1 'polypeptide(L)'
;MERFSGADELPIILDTLVALVVGVVVIWVAPPLWSWWLVGPIAAVVIAAGTGSRYRVSVDDSGVHVVLRRLWVVPVKRLRYRLDASVELYLGSDLRPIGLCVQPYSCTPEFTATCFRGGRPVPELERIRGEIEAAIVRARARVEVEQRQLQGPLAALASALEIDELARGPGQRFLRATSVAPFELGGVQIPTGSTVELNDADTWLDPRRDDQLRGISVSRPTFVPPLGRELPAGTRLIFDEALSHVALLVVSGEIDVDGFCCSGEWGLSFTPDGALRSFTLAGPWTTPTCTLPVDVLVRRTRREDGTHGWRVILNCALSLPGVGLRNGDRLYLAADGSLVSFFRSGGSIRVGDQELECGVVAIPLSAAGHVDLVACRERRVPMRPC
;
A
#
# COMPACT_ATOMS: atom_id res chain seq x y z
N MET A 1 7.05 20.79 23.43
CA MET A 1 7.61 20.70 22.06
C MET A 1 9.03 20.18 22.15
N GLU A 2 9.27 18.98 21.60
CA GLU A 2 10.60 18.36 21.53
C GLU A 2 11.16 18.50 20.11
N ARG A 3 12.49 18.59 19.94
CA ARG A 3 13.14 18.99 18.68
C ARG A 3 14.33 18.08 18.39
N PHE A 4 14.40 17.54 17.17
CA PHE A 4 15.44 16.65 16.66
C PHE A 4 15.98 17.22 15.35
N SER A 5 17.28 17.12 15.12
CA SER A 5 17.94 17.63 13.90
C SER A 5 18.93 16.62 13.34
N GLY A 6 19.07 16.60 12.00
CA GLY A 6 20.09 15.81 11.34
C GLY A 6 20.45 16.34 9.95
N ALA A 7 21.51 15.76 9.37
CA ALA A 7 22.14 16.18 8.12
C ALA A 7 21.89 15.14 7.02
N ASP A 8 21.79 15.60 5.77
CA ASP A 8 21.61 14.76 4.57
C ASP A 8 22.84 14.89 3.66
N GLU A 9 23.58 13.79 3.46
CA GLU A 9 24.91 13.79 2.86
C GLU A 9 24.91 13.99 1.34
N LEU A 10 23.89 13.50 0.64
CA LEU A 10 23.86 13.52 -0.83
C LEU A 10 23.72 14.96 -1.38
N PRO A 11 22.83 15.79 -0.82
CA PRO A 11 22.78 17.21 -1.14
C PRO A 11 23.97 18.00 -0.58
N ILE A 12 24.61 17.56 0.51
CA ILE A 12 25.86 18.18 1.01
C ILE A 12 26.96 18.02 -0.03
N ILE A 13 27.17 16.81 -0.55
CA ILE A 13 28.18 16.55 -1.59
C ILE A 13 27.84 17.35 -2.85
N LEU A 14 26.57 17.34 -3.28
CA LEU A 14 26.16 18.06 -4.49
C LEU A 14 26.30 19.58 -4.33
N ASP A 15 25.85 20.16 -3.22
CA ASP A 15 25.96 21.60 -2.98
C ASP A 15 27.41 22.02 -2.73
N THR A 16 28.23 21.17 -2.11
CA THR A 16 29.68 21.40 -1.99
C THR A 16 30.35 21.39 -3.36
N LEU A 17 29.94 20.47 -4.24
CA LEU A 17 30.46 20.36 -5.60
C LEU A 17 30.00 21.55 -6.46
N VAL A 18 28.73 21.96 -6.37
CA VAL A 18 28.21 23.16 -7.02
C VAL A 18 28.92 24.41 -6.50
N ALA A 19 29.11 24.53 -5.19
CA ALA A 19 29.86 25.63 -4.58
C ALA A 19 31.31 25.70 -5.05
N LEU A 20 31.98 24.54 -5.15
CA LEU A 20 33.34 24.43 -5.66
C LEU A 20 33.40 24.87 -7.13
N VAL A 21 32.48 24.40 -7.96
CA VAL A 21 32.40 24.77 -9.39
C VAL A 21 32.13 26.26 -9.54
N VAL A 22 31.16 26.82 -8.82
CA VAL A 22 30.86 28.26 -8.83
C VAL A 22 32.06 29.07 -8.35
N GLY A 23 32.74 28.63 -7.28
CA GLY A 23 33.96 29.27 -6.77
C GLY A 23 35.08 29.30 -7.81
N VAL A 24 35.35 28.18 -8.48
CA VAL A 24 36.34 28.09 -9.56
C VAL A 24 35.97 28.99 -10.74
N VAL A 25 34.71 28.99 -11.18
CA VAL A 25 34.23 29.85 -12.27
C VAL A 25 34.39 31.33 -11.91
N VAL A 26 34.03 31.73 -10.68
CA VAL A 26 34.20 33.11 -10.21
C VAL A 26 35.67 33.51 -10.16
N ILE A 27 36.58 32.64 -9.71
CA ILE A 27 38.03 32.89 -9.71
C ILE A 27 38.57 33.11 -11.13
N TRP A 28 38.08 32.33 -12.10
CA TRP A 28 38.53 32.42 -13.49
C TRP A 28 37.97 33.61 -14.26
N VAL A 29 36.77 34.08 -13.92
CA VAL A 29 36.08 35.17 -14.62
C VAL A 29 36.29 36.53 -13.95
N ALA A 30 36.58 36.56 -12.64
CA ALA A 30 36.82 37.81 -11.94
C ALA A 30 38.12 38.50 -12.42
N PRO A 31 38.11 39.83 -12.64
CA PRO A 31 39.31 40.59 -12.97
C PRO A 31 40.39 40.40 -11.88
N PRO A 32 41.70 40.42 -12.23
CA PRO A 32 42.82 40.17 -11.31
C PRO A 32 42.96 41.17 -10.14
N LEU A 33 42.02 42.11 -9.99
CA LEU A 33 41.96 43.11 -8.93
C LEU A 33 40.99 42.73 -7.80
N TRP A 34 40.22 41.65 -7.94
CA TRP A 34 39.39 41.14 -6.85
C TRP A 34 40.18 40.11 -6.04
N SER A 35 40.39 40.49 -4.80
CA SER A 35 41.25 39.87 -3.83
C SER A 35 40.86 38.43 -3.50
N TRP A 36 41.81 37.53 -3.66
CA TRP A 36 41.84 36.18 -3.10
C TRP A 36 41.41 36.11 -1.61
N TRP A 37 41.59 37.19 -0.84
CA TRP A 37 41.11 37.30 0.54
C TRP A 37 39.57 37.36 0.70
N LEU A 38 38.79 37.67 -0.35
CA LEU A 38 37.32 37.59 -0.33
C LEU A 38 36.78 36.20 -0.71
N VAL A 39 37.49 35.49 -1.58
CA VAL A 39 37.04 34.19 -2.12
C VAL A 39 37.06 33.11 -1.03
N GLY A 40 38.11 33.07 -0.20
CA GLY A 40 38.23 32.10 0.90
C GLY A 40 37.07 32.18 1.91
N PRO A 41 36.74 33.36 2.46
CA PRO A 41 35.59 33.55 3.33
C PRO A 41 34.26 33.20 2.68
N ILE A 42 34.05 33.58 1.41
CA ILE A 42 32.80 33.24 0.69
C ILE A 42 32.70 31.72 0.51
N ALA A 43 33.76 31.05 0.09
CA ALA A 43 33.79 29.59 -0.02
C ALA A 43 33.55 28.91 1.34
N ALA A 44 34.17 29.41 2.42
CA ALA A 44 33.96 28.90 3.76
C ALA A 44 32.49 29.07 4.23
N VAL A 45 31.86 30.21 3.96
CA VAL A 45 30.44 30.45 4.25
C VAL A 45 29.54 29.53 3.44
N VAL A 46 29.84 29.31 2.15
CA VAL A 46 29.05 28.42 1.30
C VAL A 46 29.22 26.95 1.70
N ILE A 47 30.42 26.51 2.06
CA ILE A 47 30.68 25.15 2.58
C ILE A 47 29.98 24.97 3.93
N ALA A 48 30.12 25.92 4.86
CA ALA A 48 29.44 25.88 6.15
C ALA A 48 27.91 25.89 6.00
N ALA A 49 27.38 26.63 5.03
CA ALA A 49 25.97 26.61 4.71
C ALA A 49 25.55 25.29 4.02
N GLY A 50 26.44 24.70 3.23
CA GLY A 50 26.27 23.42 2.56
C GLY A 50 26.20 22.23 3.51
N THR A 51 27.01 22.21 4.57
CA THR A 51 27.14 21.12 5.57
C THR A 51 25.97 21.02 6.57
N GLY A 52 24.90 21.79 6.29
CA GLY A 52 23.50 21.68 6.73
C GLY A 52 22.97 20.48 7.50
N SER A 53 22.52 20.64 8.75
CA SER A 53 21.39 19.86 9.27
C SER A 53 20.16 20.33 8.54
N ARG A 54 19.82 19.63 7.46
CA ARG A 54 18.78 20.02 6.52
C ARG A 54 17.41 19.62 6.98
N TYR A 55 17.25 18.82 8.03
CA TYR A 55 15.93 18.52 8.53
C TYR A 55 15.82 18.75 10.03
N ARG A 56 14.61 19.14 10.44
CA ARG A 56 14.21 19.32 11.81
C ARG A 56 12.88 18.63 12.00
N VAL A 57 12.86 17.63 12.88
CA VAL A 57 11.63 17.01 13.35
C VAL A 57 11.29 17.66 14.68
N SER A 58 10.06 18.12 14.84
CA SER A 58 9.55 18.53 16.14
C SER A 58 8.22 17.88 16.42
N VAL A 59 8.05 17.41 17.65
CA VAL A 59 6.83 16.75 18.10
C VAL A 59 6.17 17.61 19.17
N ASP A 60 4.89 17.88 18.96
CA ASP A 60 4.01 18.52 19.91
C ASP A 60 2.61 17.88 19.87
N ASP A 61 1.71 18.36 20.72
CA ASP A 61 0.29 17.97 20.76
C ASP A 61 -0.42 18.12 19.40
N SER A 62 0.03 19.07 18.60
CA SER A 62 -0.53 19.40 17.30
C SER A 62 -0.08 18.44 16.17
N GLY A 63 0.98 17.65 16.38
CA GLY A 63 1.47 16.64 15.44
C GLY A 63 2.98 16.46 15.39
N VAL A 64 3.43 15.73 14.37
CA VAL A 64 4.85 15.60 14.01
C VAL A 64 5.14 16.57 12.86
N HIS A 65 5.97 17.57 13.14
CA HIS A 65 6.35 18.58 12.16
C HIS A 65 7.74 18.27 11.62
N VAL A 66 7.85 18.20 10.30
CA VAL A 66 9.10 17.98 9.60
C VAL A 66 9.39 19.22 8.77
N VAL A 67 10.52 19.86 9.05
CA VAL A 67 10.99 21.01 8.29
C VAL A 67 12.29 20.66 7.61
N LEU A 68 12.28 20.62 6.28
CA LEU A 68 13.47 20.60 5.46
C LEU A 68 13.96 22.03 5.25
N ARG A 69 15.24 22.29 5.49
CA ARG A 69 15.92 23.57 5.38
C ARG A 69 17.05 23.51 4.36
N ARG A 70 17.17 24.54 3.54
CA ARG A 70 18.36 24.86 2.74
C ARG A 70 19.23 25.81 3.54
N LEU A 71 20.55 25.62 3.48
CA LEU A 71 21.52 26.51 4.14
C LEU A 71 21.23 26.72 5.63
N TRP A 72 20.67 25.72 6.33
CA TRP A 72 20.25 25.77 7.75
C TRP A 72 19.16 26.76 8.14
N VAL A 73 18.88 27.76 7.31
CA VAL A 73 18.04 28.92 7.63
C VAL A 73 16.73 28.90 6.85
N VAL A 74 16.76 28.56 5.56
CA VAL A 74 15.60 28.74 4.66
C VAL A 74 14.77 27.46 4.62
N PRO A 75 13.53 27.42 5.14
CA PRO A 75 12.69 26.23 5.06
C PRO A 75 12.21 26.04 3.62
N VAL A 76 12.56 24.91 3.01
CA VAL A 76 12.18 24.54 1.63
C VAL A 76 10.91 23.71 1.63
N LYS A 77 10.77 22.81 2.60
CA LYS A 77 9.61 21.92 2.72
C LYS A 77 9.17 21.90 4.17
N ARG A 78 7.88 22.11 4.41
CA ARG A 78 7.25 21.96 5.71
C ARG A 78 6.16 20.92 5.57
N LEU A 79 6.31 19.84 6.32
CA LEU A 79 5.34 18.76 6.36
C LEU A 79 4.83 18.66 7.79
N ARG A 80 3.55 18.36 7.90
CA ARG A 80 2.89 18.14 9.18
C ARG A 80 2.14 16.84 9.11
N TYR A 81 2.52 15.93 9.98
CA TYR A 81 1.87 14.64 10.15
C TYR A 81 1.09 14.65 11.46
N ARG A 82 0.03 13.84 11.51
CA ARG A 82 -0.72 13.57 12.74
C ARG A 82 0.09 12.67 13.68
N LEU A 83 -0.36 12.51 14.92
CA LEU A 83 0.36 11.74 15.93
C LEU A 83 0.27 10.22 15.74
N ASP A 84 -0.49 9.76 14.76
CA ASP A 84 -0.54 8.36 14.30
C ASP A 84 0.47 8.04 13.19
N ALA A 85 1.34 8.99 12.84
CA ALA A 85 2.46 8.73 11.96
C ALA A 85 3.44 7.71 12.57
N SER A 86 3.95 6.79 11.74
CA SER A 86 5.03 5.88 12.11
C SER A 86 6.39 6.50 11.80
N VAL A 87 7.41 6.08 12.56
CA VAL A 87 8.81 6.49 12.32
C VAL A 87 9.61 5.23 12.07
N GLU A 88 10.06 5.06 10.84
CA GLU A 88 10.75 3.86 10.40
C GLU A 88 12.21 4.15 10.04
N LEU A 89 13.03 3.10 10.01
CA LEU A 89 14.36 3.18 9.43
C LEU A 89 14.23 3.06 7.91
N TYR A 90 14.77 4.04 7.18
CA TYR A 90 14.84 3.97 5.73
C TYR A 90 15.99 3.05 5.33
N LEU A 91 15.66 1.96 4.63
CA LEU A 91 16.63 0.97 4.18
C LEU A 91 17.17 1.32 2.78
N GLY A 92 18.47 1.18 2.60
CA GLY A 92 19.14 1.28 1.30
C GLY A 92 18.87 0.06 0.42
N SER A 93 19.40 0.09 -0.80
CA SER A 93 19.32 -1.05 -1.74
C SER A 93 20.00 -2.31 -1.22
N ASP A 94 20.94 -2.16 -0.29
CA ASP A 94 21.64 -3.23 0.42
C ASP A 94 20.93 -3.65 1.73
N LEU A 95 19.70 -3.18 1.93
CA LEU A 95 18.86 -3.41 3.12
C LEU A 95 19.46 -2.87 4.43
N ARG A 96 20.47 -2.00 4.38
CA ARG A 96 21.02 -1.35 5.59
C ARG A 96 20.25 -0.07 5.91
N PRO A 97 20.02 0.25 7.20
CA PRO A 97 19.48 1.55 7.59
C PRO A 97 20.42 2.67 7.15
N ILE A 98 19.92 3.55 6.28
CA ILE A 98 20.64 4.73 5.78
C ILE A 98 19.97 6.04 6.21
N GLY A 99 18.87 5.94 6.97
CA GLY A 99 18.11 7.10 7.38
C GLY A 99 16.88 6.80 8.24
N LEU A 100 16.10 7.84 8.51
CA LEU A 100 14.80 7.76 9.17
C LEU A 100 13.70 8.17 8.19
N CYS A 101 12.50 7.65 8.36
CA CYS A 101 11.34 8.03 7.57
C CYS A 101 10.16 8.27 8.49
N VAL A 102 9.46 9.39 8.33
CA VAL A 102 8.16 9.60 8.97
C VAL A 102 7.08 9.32 7.93
N GLN A 103 6.23 8.31 8.20
CA GLN A 103 5.16 7.90 7.30
C GLN A 103 3.79 8.24 7.91
N PRO A 104 2.85 8.82 7.14
CA PRO A 104 1.48 8.96 7.58
C PRO A 104 0.81 7.58 7.71
N TYR A 105 -0.16 7.47 8.63
CA TYR A 105 -0.92 6.23 8.86
C TYR A 105 -1.52 5.60 7.58
N SER A 106 -2.06 6.43 6.70
CA SER A 106 -2.70 6.03 5.44
C SER A 106 -1.78 6.39 4.27
N CYS A 107 -0.79 5.56 3.99
CA CYS A 107 0.00 5.69 2.77
C CYS A 107 -0.78 5.13 1.59
N THR A 108 -1.52 5.99 0.88
CA THR A 108 -1.69 5.78 -0.56
C THR A 108 -0.29 5.88 -1.21
N PRO A 109 0.00 5.12 -2.28
CA PRO A 109 1.33 5.06 -2.90
C PRO A 109 1.83 6.41 -3.46
N GLU A 110 0.99 7.45 -3.47
CA GLU A 110 1.32 8.79 -3.96
C GLU A 110 1.97 9.71 -2.90
N PHE A 111 1.92 9.35 -1.62
CA PHE A 111 2.60 10.13 -0.58
C PHE A 111 4.08 9.76 -0.50
N THR A 112 4.94 10.71 -0.89
CA THR A 112 6.39 10.61 -0.71
C THR A 112 6.72 10.61 0.78
N ALA A 113 6.89 9.41 1.33
CA ALA A 113 7.64 9.12 2.54
C ALA A 113 8.87 10.05 2.62
N THR A 114 8.93 10.90 3.65
CA THR A 114 10.07 11.83 3.76
C THR A 114 11.19 11.10 4.47
N CYS A 115 12.12 10.60 3.65
CA CYS A 115 13.31 9.91 4.10
C CYS A 115 14.40 10.94 4.41
N PHE A 116 14.90 10.88 5.64
CA PHE A 116 16.05 11.61 6.12
C PHE A 116 17.25 10.69 6.02
N ARG A 117 17.99 10.76 4.91
CA ARG A 117 19.28 10.08 4.84
C ARG A 117 20.22 10.78 5.80
N GLY A 118 20.88 10.02 6.66
CA GLY A 118 21.95 10.55 7.48
C GLY A 118 23.01 9.47 7.52
N GLY A 119 24.24 9.77 7.11
CA GLY A 119 25.38 8.86 7.28
C GLY A 119 25.80 8.72 8.76
N ARG A 120 24.82 8.78 9.66
CA ARG A 120 24.95 8.45 11.07
C ARG A 120 25.04 6.93 11.21
N PRO A 121 25.83 6.43 12.17
CA PRO A 121 25.83 5.01 12.51
C PRO A 121 24.42 4.51 12.86
N VAL A 122 24.12 3.26 12.47
CA VAL A 122 22.81 2.62 12.75
C VAL A 122 22.38 2.75 14.22
N PRO A 123 23.25 2.54 15.24
CA PRO A 123 22.85 2.71 16.64
C PRO A 123 22.36 4.13 16.98
N GLU A 124 22.91 5.14 16.32
CA GLU A 124 22.47 6.53 16.51
C GLU A 124 21.12 6.79 15.85
N LEU A 125 20.88 6.23 14.66
CA LEU A 125 19.57 6.30 14.00
C LEU A 125 18.48 5.60 14.82
N GLU A 126 18.77 4.43 15.39
CA GLU A 126 17.86 3.71 16.28
C GLU A 126 17.55 4.49 17.56
N ARG A 127 18.57 5.11 18.17
CA ARG A 127 18.38 5.98 19.33
C ARG A 127 17.45 7.15 18.99
N ILE A 128 17.69 7.85 17.87
CA ILE A 128 16.87 8.99 17.43
C ILE A 128 15.44 8.52 17.12
N ARG A 129 15.26 7.37 16.47
CA ARG A 129 13.93 6.77 16.24
C ARG A 129 13.19 6.61 17.55
N GLY A 130 13.81 5.93 18.52
CA GLY A 130 13.21 5.69 19.84
C GLY A 130 12.88 6.98 20.59
N GLU A 131 13.72 8.02 20.47
CA GLU A 131 13.43 9.32 21.07
C GLU A 131 12.22 10.02 20.43
N ILE A 132 12.09 9.97 19.10
CA ILE A 132 10.94 10.53 18.39
C ILE A 132 9.66 9.74 18.73
N GLU A 133 9.71 8.41 18.73
CA GLU A 133 8.60 7.54 19.11
C GLU A 133 8.14 7.84 20.54
N ALA A 134 9.07 7.95 21.48
CA ALA A 134 8.76 8.30 22.86
C ALA A 134 8.16 9.72 22.96
N ALA A 135 8.63 10.68 22.17
CA ALA A 135 8.05 12.02 22.09
C ALA A 135 6.62 12.01 21.54
N ILE A 136 6.34 11.17 20.54
CA ILE A 136 4.99 10.96 20.01
C ILE A 136 4.08 10.38 21.08
N VAL A 137 4.50 9.34 21.81
CA VAL A 137 3.71 8.76 22.90
C VAL A 137 3.39 9.80 23.98
N ARG A 138 4.37 10.62 24.38
CA ARG A 138 4.15 11.74 25.32
C ARG A 138 3.19 12.79 24.76
N ALA A 139 3.25 13.07 23.46
CA ALA A 139 2.33 14.00 22.81
C ALA A 139 0.89 13.44 22.77
N ARG A 140 0.72 12.15 22.44
CA ARG A 140 -0.57 11.44 22.44
C ARG A 140 -1.26 11.53 23.80
N ALA A 141 -0.52 11.34 24.89
CA ALA A 141 -1.05 11.43 26.25
C ALA A 141 -1.56 12.83 26.65
N ARG A 142 -1.17 13.88 25.91
CA ARG A 142 -1.61 15.27 26.14
C ARG A 142 -2.76 15.70 25.24
N VAL A 143 -3.17 14.86 24.30
CA VAL A 143 -4.32 15.17 23.44
C VAL A 143 -5.58 14.97 24.27
N GLU A 144 -6.26 16.06 24.60
CA GLU A 144 -7.62 15.99 25.14
C GLU A 144 -8.57 15.50 24.05
N VAL A 145 -9.38 14.49 24.38
CA VAL A 145 -10.33 13.89 23.45
C VAL A 145 -11.73 13.96 24.02
N GLU A 146 -12.50 14.94 23.57
CA GLU A 146 -13.96 14.91 23.67
C GLU A 146 -14.55 14.59 22.29
N GLN A 147 -14.26 13.39 21.77
CA GLN A 147 -14.98 12.91 20.59
C GLN A 147 -16.32 12.32 21.05
N ARG A 148 -17.38 13.12 20.88
CA ARG A 148 -18.77 12.73 21.18
C ARG A 148 -19.57 12.38 19.93
N GLN A 149 -19.05 12.70 18.76
CA GLN A 149 -19.75 12.53 17.47
C GLN A 149 -18.79 11.99 16.41
N LEU A 150 -19.36 11.29 15.42
CA LEU A 150 -18.64 10.82 14.25
C LEU A 150 -18.06 12.00 13.46
N GLN A 151 -16.87 11.82 12.90
CA GLN A 151 -16.17 12.81 12.08
C GLN A 151 -16.13 12.40 10.61
N GLY A 152 -15.99 13.38 9.72
CA GLY A 152 -15.84 13.16 8.28
C GLY A 152 -17.13 12.72 7.58
N PRO A 153 -17.04 11.93 6.50
CA PRO A 153 -18.20 11.48 5.72
C PRO A 153 -19.26 10.71 6.55
N LEU A 154 -18.83 10.03 7.61
CA LEU A 154 -19.71 9.26 8.49
C LEU A 154 -20.56 10.13 9.43
N ALA A 155 -20.23 11.42 9.59
CA ALA A 155 -21.01 12.34 10.40
C ALA A 155 -22.47 12.47 9.90
N ALA A 156 -22.69 12.34 8.59
CA ALA A 156 -24.03 12.35 7.99
C ALA A 156 -24.90 11.16 8.43
N LEU A 157 -24.29 10.07 8.89
CA LEU A 157 -24.98 8.87 9.35
C LEU A 157 -25.26 8.87 10.86
N ALA A 158 -24.83 9.91 11.58
CA ALA A 158 -24.88 9.93 13.05
C ALA A 158 -26.30 9.75 13.63
N SER A 159 -27.35 10.20 12.93
CA SER A 159 -28.74 10.01 13.38
C SER A 159 -29.27 8.59 13.19
N ALA A 160 -28.65 7.81 12.30
CA ALA A 160 -29.04 6.43 12.00
C ALA A 160 -28.20 5.40 12.78
N LEU A 161 -27.20 5.86 13.55
CA LEU A 161 -26.25 5.03 14.26
C LEU A 161 -26.31 5.31 15.77
N GLU A 162 -26.47 4.25 16.55
CA GLU A 162 -26.21 4.25 17.97
C GLU A 162 -24.79 3.77 18.21
N ILE A 163 -23.94 4.68 18.69
CA ILE A 163 -22.53 4.38 18.97
C ILE A 163 -22.47 3.55 20.24
N ASP A 164 -21.74 2.44 20.18
CA ASP A 164 -21.46 1.67 21.38
C ASP A 164 -20.39 2.40 22.20
N GLU A 165 -20.82 3.15 23.22
CA GLU A 165 -19.92 3.94 24.06
C GLU A 165 -18.90 3.08 24.83
N LEU A 166 -19.18 1.80 25.03
CA LEU A 166 -18.25 0.85 25.65
C LEU A 166 -17.19 0.35 24.66
N ALA A 167 -17.46 0.44 23.36
CA ALA A 167 -16.54 0.06 22.30
C ALA A 167 -15.68 1.25 21.83
N ARG A 168 -14.87 1.79 22.76
CA ARG A 168 -13.85 2.81 22.43
C ARG A 168 -12.45 2.21 22.39
N GLY A 169 -11.73 2.52 21.31
CA GLY A 169 -10.37 2.07 21.09
C GLY A 169 -9.33 3.04 21.64
N PRO A 170 -8.04 2.77 21.36
CA PRO A 170 -6.96 3.68 21.67
C PRO A 170 -7.25 5.09 21.13
N GLY A 171 -7.06 6.12 21.96
CA GLY A 171 -7.39 7.50 21.59
C GLY A 171 -8.88 7.85 21.67
N GLN A 172 -9.70 7.05 22.37
CA GLN A 172 -11.15 7.29 22.56
C GLN A 172 -11.96 7.27 21.25
N ARG A 173 -11.42 6.64 20.21
CA ARG A 173 -12.05 6.47 18.90
C ARG A 173 -13.19 5.47 18.98
N PHE A 174 -14.25 5.70 18.22
CA PHE A 174 -15.35 4.75 18.12
C PHE A 174 -14.90 3.52 17.36
N LEU A 175 -15.15 2.33 17.91
CA LEU A 175 -14.84 1.06 17.26
C LEU A 175 -16.08 0.41 16.63
N ARG A 176 -17.25 0.69 17.18
CA ARG A 176 -18.48 0.03 16.79
C ARG A 176 -19.68 0.94 16.98
N ALA A 177 -20.64 0.78 16.08
CA ALA A 177 -21.98 1.33 16.20
C ALA A 177 -23.01 0.29 15.73
N THR A 178 -24.25 0.48 16.12
CA THR A 178 -25.40 -0.29 15.64
C THR A 178 -26.32 0.63 14.85
N SER A 179 -26.80 0.17 13.70
CA SER A 179 -27.82 0.90 12.95
C SER A 179 -29.15 0.89 13.71
N VAL A 180 -29.68 2.06 14.06
CA VAL A 180 -31.00 2.21 14.71
C VAL A 180 -32.08 2.64 13.72
N ALA A 181 -31.69 3.19 12.57
CA ALA A 181 -32.56 3.49 11.45
C ALA A 181 -31.91 3.00 10.14
N PRO A 182 -32.70 2.62 9.12
CA PRO A 182 -32.15 2.24 7.83
C PRO A 182 -31.49 3.45 7.16
N PHE A 183 -30.37 3.23 6.49
CA PHE A 183 -29.65 4.27 5.72
C PHE A 183 -29.06 3.67 4.45
N GLU A 184 -28.79 4.53 3.46
CA GLU A 184 -28.17 4.12 2.20
C GLU A 184 -26.67 4.40 2.23
N LEU A 185 -25.87 3.45 1.76
CA LEU A 185 -24.44 3.63 1.54
C LEU A 185 -24.02 2.92 0.25
N GLY A 186 -23.35 3.62 -0.66
CA GLY A 186 -22.91 3.06 -1.94
C GLY A 186 -23.98 2.32 -2.74
N GLY A 187 -25.22 2.83 -2.73
CA GLY A 187 -26.39 2.21 -3.37
C GLY A 187 -26.99 1.02 -2.63
N VAL A 188 -26.45 0.63 -1.47
CA VAL A 188 -26.96 -0.47 -0.64
C VAL A 188 -27.81 0.11 0.48
N GLN A 189 -29.04 -0.40 0.64
CA GLN A 189 -29.88 -0.07 1.78
C GLN A 189 -29.46 -0.87 3.00
N ILE A 190 -28.72 -0.25 3.92
CA ILE A 190 -28.32 -0.87 5.19
C ILE A 190 -29.52 -0.91 6.13
N PRO A 191 -29.87 -2.10 6.65
CA PRO A 191 -31.03 -2.26 7.51
C PRO A 191 -30.73 -1.98 9.00
N THR A 192 -31.77 -1.62 9.75
CA THR A 192 -31.73 -1.50 11.21
C THR A 192 -31.20 -2.78 11.88
N GLY A 193 -30.43 -2.62 12.93
CA GLY A 193 -29.76 -3.69 13.69
C GLY A 193 -28.41 -4.11 13.11
N SER A 194 -28.00 -3.57 11.95
CA SER A 194 -26.70 -3.88 11.36
C SER A 194 -25.56 -3.37 12.24
N THR A 195 -24.47 -4.14 12.32
CA THR A 195 -23.26 -3.72 13.03
C THR A 195 -22.36 -2.93 12.08
N VAL A 196 -21.96 -1.73 12.49
CA VAL A 196 -21.02 -0.87 11.78
C VAL A 196 -19.70 -0.88 12.54
N GLU A 197 -18.65 -1.39 11.90
CA GLU A 197 -17.29 -1.42 12.45
C GLU A 197 -16.52 -0.18 11.99
N LEU A 198 -15.93 0.52 12.94
CA LEU A 198 -15.28 1.82 12.77
C LEU A 198 -13.84 1.74 13.26
N ASN A 199 -12.91 2.38 12.56
CA ASN A 199 -11.50 2.49 12.96
C ASN A 199 -10.81 1.13 13.26
N ASP A 200 -9.51 1.12 13.57
CA ASP A 200 -8.82 -0.12 13.97
C ASP A 200 -8.76 -0.24 15.50
N ALA A 201 -9.05 -1.43 16.03
CA ALA A 201 -9.04 -1.68 17.47
C ALA A 201 -7.64 -1.64 18.07
N ASP A 202 -6.63 -2.10 17.32
CA ASP A 202 -5.26 -2.30 17.82
C ASP A 202 -4.32 -1.13 17.53
N THR A 203 -4.79 -0.13 16.78
CA THR A 203 -3.95 1.01 16.38
C THR A 203 -4.44 2.31 17.01
N TRP A 204 -3.52 3.05 17.64
CA TRP A 204 -3.80 4.42 18.04
C TRP A 204 -3.92 5.32 16.80
N LEU A 205 -5.12 5.87 16.60
CA LEU A 205 -5.41 6.86 15.57
C LEU A 205 -5.55 8.23 16.18
N ASP A 206 -5.07 9.26 15.47
CA ASP A 206 -5.20 10.63 15.93
C ASP A 206 -6.70 11.03 16.00
N PRO A 207 -7.23 11.46 17.17
CA PRO A 207 -8.65 11.79 17.36
C PRO A 207 -9.19 12.90 16.47
N ARG A 208 -8.30 13.63 15.80
CA ARG A 208 -8.61 14.70 14.84
C ARG A 208 -8.74 14.18 13.40
N ARG A 209 -8.66 12.87 13.19
CA ARG A 209 -8.93 12.23 11.90
C ARG A 209 -10.40 11.91 11.76
N ASP A 210 -10.87 11.95 10.52
CA ASP A 210 -12.17 11.40 10.15
C ASP A 210 -12.28 9.93 10.61
N ASP A 211 -13.48 9.52 11.03
CA ASP A 211 -13.74 8.13 11.36
C ASP A 211 -13.72 7.29 10.09
N GLN A 212 -13.06 6.14 10.15
CA GLN A 212 -12.93 5.24 9.02
C GLN A 212 -13.93 4.09 9.16
N LEU A 213 -14.70 3.83 8.10
CA LEU A 213 -15.54 2.64 8.04
C LEU A 213 -14.65 1.42 7.73
N ARG A 214 -14.67 0.40 8.60
CA ARG A 214 -13.98 -0.88 8.37
C ARG A 214 -14.87 -1.96 7.79
N GLY A 215 -16.17 -1.87 8.03
CA GLY A 215 -17.15 -2.76 7.43
C GLY A 215 -18.51 -2.65 8.08
N ILE A 216 -19.51 -3.25 7.44
CA ILE A 216 -20.87 -3.33 7.93
C ILE A 216 -21.32 -4.78 7.85
N SER A 217 -21.68 -5.38 8.98
CA SER A 217 -22.32 -6.69 9.02
C SER A 217 -23.83 -6.51 9.02
N VAL A 218 -24.50 -6.90 7.94
CA VAL A 218 -25.94 -6.66 7.75
C VAL A 218 -26.78 -7.57 8.64
N SER A 219 -27.82 -7.02 9.28
CA SER A 219 -28.66 -7.76 10.24
C SER A 219 -29.72 -8.67 9.62
N ARG A 220 -30.10 -8.39 8.37
CA ARG A 220 -31.14 -9.11 7.62
C ARG A 220 -30.71 -9.29 6.16
N PRO A 221 -31.39 -10.15 5.38
CA PRO A 221 -31.11 -10.25 3.96
C PRO A 221 -31.13 -8.88 3.28
N THR A 222 -30.09 -8.58 2.51
CA THR A 222 -29.84 -7.25 1.95
C THR A 222 -29.45 -7.35 0.49
N PHE A 223 -30.13 -6.58 -0.36
CA PHE A 223 -29.81 -6.48 -1.78
C PHE A 223 -28.51 -5.70 -2.00
N VAL A 224 -27.57 -6.30 -2.74
CA VAL A 224 -26.29 -5.66 -3.08
C VAL A 224 -26.25 -5.41 -4.57
N PRO A 225 -26.40 -4.14 -5.03
CA PRO A 225 -26.55 -3.82 -6.45
C PRO A 225 -25.42 -4.35 -7.35
N PRO A 226 -24.12 -4.29 -6.96
CA PRO A 226 -23.05 -4.90 -7.75
C PRO A 226 -23.26 -6.38 -8.08
N LEU A 227 -23.97 -7.12 -7.23
CA LEU A 227 -24.25 -8.56 -7.43
C LEU A 227 -25.64 -8.84 -8.00
N GLY A 228 -26.48 -7.82 -8.16
CA GLY A 228 -27.85 -7.95 -8.65
C GLY A 228 -28.73 -8.91 -7.82
N ARG A 229 -28.42 -9.13 -6.54
CA ARG A 229 -29.10 -10.13 -5.70
C ARG A 229 -29.16 -9.75 -4.22
N GLU A 230 -30.04 -10.44 -3.49
CA GLU A 230 -30.05 -10.43 -2.03
C GLU A 230 -29.02 -11.40 -1.45
N LEU A 231 -28.35 -10.95 -0.40
CA LEU A 231 -27.39 -11.73 0.37
C LEU A 231 -27.92 -11.98 1.78
N PRO A 232 -27.53 -13.10 2.41
CA PRO A 232 -28.05 -13.46 3.73
C PRO A 232 -27.65 -12.45 4.82
N ALA A 233 -28.39 -12.47 5.93
CA ALA A 233 -27.99 -11.82 7.16
C ALA A 233 -26.60 -12.29 7.61
N GLY A 234 -25.83 -11.41 8.26
CA GLY A 234 -24.45 -11.65 8.66
C GLY A 234 -23.42 -11.36 7.57
N THR A 235 -23.84 -11.08 6.32
CA THR A 235 -22.93 -10.66 5.26
C THR A 235 -22.21 -9.37 5.67
N ARG A 236 -20.88 -9.38 5.56
CA ARG A 236 -20.02 -8.23 5.84
C ARG A 236 -19.68 -7.51 4.55
N LEU A 237 -20.03 -6.23 4.49
CA LEU A 237 -19.78 -5.32 3.39
C LEU A 237 -18.65 -4.36 3.76
N ILE A 238 -17.66 -4.22 2.90
CA ILE A 238 -16.55 -3.28 3.06
C ILE A 238 -16.58 -2.34 1.86
N PHE A 239 -16.70 -1.06 2.14
CA PHE A 239 -16.80 -0.01 1.12
C PHE A 239 -15.41 0.51 0.75
N ASP A 240 -15.30 1.16 -0.40
CA ASP A 240 -14.11 1.92 -0.76
C ASP A 240 -13.92 3.15 0.15
N GLU A 241 -12.78 3.83 0.03
CA GLU A 241 -12.46 5.01 0.86
C GLU A 241 -13.47 6.16 0.68
N ALA A 242 -14.05 6.30 -0.52
CA ALA A 242 -15.08 7.29 -0.81
C ALA A 242 -16.49 6.89 -0.36
N LEU A 243 -16.66 5.67 0.20
CA LEU A 243 -17.95 5.10 0.60
C LEU A 243 -18.98 5.06 -0.53
N SER A 244 -18.50 4.99 -1.77
CA SER A 244 -19.27 5.10 -3.00
C SER A 244 -19.77 3.76 -3.51
N HIS A 245 -19.08 2.66 -3.19
CA HIS A 245 -19.46 1.30 -3.60
C HIS A 245 -18.91 0.25 -2.65
N VAL A 246 -19.46 -0.97 -2.74
CA VAL A 246 -18.93 -2.15 -2.03
C VAL A 246 -17.66 -2.61 -2.74
N ALA A 247 -16.51 -2.44 -2.07
CA ALA A 247 -15.20 -2.85 -2.59
C ALA A 247 -14.87 -4.31 -2.27
N LEU A 248 -15.33 -4.81 -1.12
CA LEU A 248 -15.12 -6.18 -0.67
C LEU A 248 -16.35 -6.69 0.08
N LEU A 249 -16.69 -7.96 -0.16
CA LEU A 249 -17.84 -8.64 0.40
C LEU A 249 -17.42 -9.95 1.03
N VAL A 250 -17.84 -10.23 2.26
CA VAL A 250 -17.60 -11.50 2.96
C VAL A 250 -18.94 -12.09 3.39
N VAL A 251 -19.21 -13.32 2.99
CA VAL A 251 -20.46 -14.03 3.29
C VAL A 251 -20.13 -15.45 3.72
N SER A 252 -20.87 -16.01 4.69
CA SER A 252 -20.64 -17.40 5.10
C SER A 252 -21.05 -18.36 3.99
N GLY A 253 -20.19 -19.34 3.70
CA GLY A 253 -20.44 -20.38 2.71
C GLY A 253 -20.10 -19.99 1.27
N GLU A 254 -20.73 -20.69 0.33
CA GLU A 254 -20.47 -20.58 -1.10
C GLU A 254 -21.47 -19.64 -1.78
N ILE A 255 -21.01 -18.94 -2.82
CA ILE A 255 -21.83 -18.01 -3.60
C ILE A 255 -21.47 -18.05 -5.09
N ASP A 256 -22.48 -18.21 -5.94
CA ASP A 256 -22.29 -18.25 -7.39
C ASP A 256 -22.26 -16.84 -7.98
N VAL A 257 -21.12 -16.29 -8.38
CA VAL A 257 -21.01 -14.94 -8.97
C VAL A 257 -20.48 -15.02 -10.39
N ASP A 258 -21.19 -14.44 -11.36
CA ASP A 258 -20.82 -14.45 -12.78
C ASP A 258 -20.48 -15.85 -13.34
N GLY A 259 -21.18 -16.88 -12.86
CA GLY A 259 -20.94 -18.27 -13.24
C GLY A 259 -19.79 -18.97 -12.50
N PHE A 260 -19.19 -18.31 -11.50
CA PHE A 260 -18.16 -18.89 -10.64
C PHE A 260 -18.73 -19.27 -9.28
N CYS A 261 -18.49 -20.50 -8.84
CA CYS A 261 -18.74 -20.91 -7.46
C CYS A 261 -17.61 -20.39 -6.56
N CYS A 262 -17.87 -19.30 -5.85
CA CYS A 262 -16.90 -18.57 -5.03
C CYS A 262 -17.05 -18.92 -3.55
N SER A 263 -15.94 -18.96 -2.82
CA SER A 263 -15.95 -18.98 -1.35
C SER A 263 -16.20 -17.57 -0.83
N GLY A 264 -17.31 -17.39 -0.12
CA GLY A 264 -17.65 -16.13 0.52
C GLY A 264 -16.79 -15.80 1.73
N GLU A 265 -16.15 -16.80 2.35
CA GLU A 265 -15.38 -16.64 3.59
C GLU A 265 -14.07 -15.88 3.36
N TRP A 266 -13.43 -16.09 2.20
CA TRP A 266 -12.20 -15.42 1.80
C TRP A 266 -12.42 -14.04 1.16
N GLY A 267 -13.68 -13.70 0.94
CA GLY A 267 -14.12 -12.42 0.41
C GLY A 267 -14.04 -12.29 -1.12
N LEU A 268 -15.00 -11.53 -1.67
CA LEU A 268 -15.10 -11.17 -3.07
C LEU A 268 -14.84 -9.67 -3.21
N SER A 269 -13.88 -9.26 -4.04
CA SER A 269 -13.62 -7.85 -4.30
C SER A 269 -14.18 -7.41 -5.65
N PHE A 270 -14.60 -6.15 -5.72
CA PHE A 270 -15.23 -5.57 -6.90
C PHE A 270 -14.48 -4.32 -7.36
N THR A 271 -14.63 -3.99 -8.63
CA THR A 271 -14.23 -2.69 -9.17
C THR A 271 -15.34 -1.65 -8.95
N PRO A 272 -15.05 -0.34 -9.12
CA PRO A 272 -16.07 0.72 -8.90
C PRO A 272 -17.30 0.62 -9.80
N ASP A 273 -17.18 0.00 -10.98
CA ASP A 273 -18.28 -0.31 -11.90
C ASP A 273 -19.07 -1.57 -11.52
N GLY A 274 -18.76 -2.20 -10.37
CA GLY A 274 -19.44 -3.36 -9.83
C GLY A 274 -18.95 -4.70 -10.38
N ALA A 275 -17.93 -4.73 -11.25
CA ALA A 275 -17.45 -5.97 -11.82
C ALA A 275 -16.56 -6.76 -10.84
N LEU A 276 -16.62 -8.09 -10.89
CA LEU A 276 -15.82 -8.96 -10.02
C LEU A 276 -14.32 -8.77 -10.31
N ARG A 277 -13.57 -8.39 -9.28
CA ARG A 277 -12.12 -8.09 -9.35
C ARG A 277 -11.28 -9.24 -8.79
N SER A 278 -11.68 -9.85 -7.68
CA SER A 278 -11.02 -11.04 -7.15
C SER A 278 -11.93 -11.89 -6.31
N PHE A 279 -11.68 -13.20 -6.29
CA PHE A 279 -12.43 -14.17 -5.51
C PHE A 279 -11.59 -15.43 -5.30
N THR A 280 -11.97 -16.23 -4.32
CA THR A 280 -11.44 -17.58 -4.11
C THR A 280 -12.46 -18.60 -4.59
N LEU A 281 -12.04 -19.64 -5.32
CA LEU A 281 -12.94 -20.70 -5.76
C LEU A 281 -13.40 -21.57 -4.58
N ALA A 282 -14.71 -21.80 -4.47
CA ALA A 282 -15.27 -22.83 -3.57
C ALA A 282 -15.43 -24.18 -4.27
N GLY A 283 -15.75 -24.15 -5.57
CA GLY A 283 -15.83 -25.33 -6.43
C GLY A 283 -14.73 -25.37 -7.50
N PRO A 284 -14.41 -26.55 -8.06
CA PRO A 284 -13.46 -26.65 -9.14
C PRO A 284 -13.97 -25.88 -10.38
N TRP A 285 -13.07 -25.18 -11.06
CA TRP A 285 -13.41 -24.46 -12.30
C TRP A 285 -12.80 -25.16 -13.51
N THR A 286 -13.65 -25.79 -14.31
CA THR A 286 -13.22 -26.45 -15.55
C THR A 286 -13.06 -25.45 -16.68
N THR A 287 -11.84 -25.34 -17.19
CA THR A 287 -11.48 -24.61 -18.40
C THR A 287 -11.32 -25.59 -19.58
N PRO A 288 -11.17 -25.12 -20.83
CA PRO A 288 -10.91 -26.00 -21.97
C PRO A 288 -9.62 -26.83 -21.86
N THR A 289 -8.67 -26.41 -21.02
CA THR A 289 -7.31 -27.00 -20.97
C THR A 289 -6.98 -27.68 -19.64
N CYS A 290 -7.65 -27.30 -18.56
CA CYS A 290 -7.43 -27.87 -17.23
C CYS A 290 -8.63 -27.60 -16.31
N THR A 291 -8.70 -28.36 -15.22
CA THR A 291 -9.60 -28.05 -14.10
C THR A 291 -8.79 -27.39 -13.00
N LEU A 292 -9.19 -26.17 -12.64
CA LEU A 292 -8.62 -25.46 -11.51
C LEU A 292 -9.22 -26.01 -10.21
N PRO A 293 -8.38 -26.25 -9.18
CA PRO A 293 -8.84 -26.78 -7.91
C PRO A 293 -9.56 -25.69 -7.09
N VAL A 294 -10.20 -26.12 -6.01
CA VAL A 294 -10.78 -25.23 -5.01
C VAL A 294 -9.71 -24.43 -4.28
N ASP A 295 -10.12 -23.38 -3.57
CA ASP A 295 -9.27 -22.53 -2.72
C ASP A 295 -8.14 -21.78 -3.45
N VAL A 296 -8.19 -21.71 -4.79
CA VAL A 296 -7.28 -20.86 -5.57
C VAL A 296 -7.81 -19.43 -5.65
N LEU A 297 -6.90 -18.46 -5.56
CA LEU A 297 -7.24 -17.05 -5.68
C LEU A 297 -7.23 -16.62 -7.14
N VAL A 298 -8.38 -16.18 -7.64
CA VAL A 298 -8.55 -15.65 -8.98
C VAL A 298 -8.62 -14.12 -8.92
N ARG A 299 -7.82 -13.44 -9.75
CA ARG A 299 -7.79 -11.97 -9.85
C ARG A 299 -7.94 -11.53 -11.28
N ARG A 300 -8.87 -10.61 -11.53
CA ARG A 300 -8.98 -9.94 -12.83
C ARG A 300 -7.71 -9.14 -13.08
N THR A 301 -7.14 -9.30 -14.26
CA THR A 301 -5.95 -8.56 -14.70
C THR A 301 -6.22 -7.91 -16.04
N ARG A 302 -5.61 -6.76 -16.27
CA ARG A 302 -5.50 -6.16 -17.60
C ARG A 302 -4.19 -6.63 -18.23
N ARG A 303 -4.25 -7.06 -19.48
CA ARG A 303 -3.08 -7.44 -20.28
C ARG A 303 -2.48 -6.23 -20.98
N GLU A 304 -1.27 -6.40 -21.51
CA GLU A 304 -0.54 -5.34 -22.23
C GLU A 304 -1.29 -4.86 -23.48
N ASP A 305 -2.03 -5.75 -24.14
CA ASP A 305 -2.91 -5.44 -25.28
C ASP A 305 -4.22 -4.73 -24.88
N GLY A 306 -4.39 -4.41 -23.60
CA GLY A 306 -5.57 -3.74 -23.05
C GLY A 306 -6.75 -4.67 -22.78
N THR A 307 -6.68 -5.95 -23.16
CA THR A 307 -7.74 -6.94 -22.91
C THR A 307 -7.77 -7.37 -21.44
N HIS A 308 -8.92 -7.89 -21.01
CA HIS A 308 -9.07 -8.45 -19.67
C HIS A 308 -8.83 -9.96 -19.68
N GLY A 309 -8.27 -10.45 -18.59
CA GLY A 309 -8.15 -11.88 -18.33
C GLY A 309 -8.07 -12.15 -16.84
N TRP A 310 -7.68 -13.37 -16.49
CA TRP A 310 -7.58 -13.82 -15.11
C TRP A 310 -6.15 -14.21 -14.77
N ARG A 311 -5.70 -13.80 -13.59
CA ARG A 311 -4.50 -14.32 -12.95
C ARG A 311 -4.94 -15.20 -11.79
N VAL A 312 -4.60 -16.49 -11.87
CA VAL A 312 -4.86 -17.47 -10.81
C VAL A 312 -3.59 -17.67 -10.00
N ILE A 313 -3.71 -17.64 -8.68
CA ILE A 313 -2.61 -17.98 -7.76
C ILE A 313 -2.95 -19.33 -7.15
N LEU A 314 -2.12 -20.32 -7.44
CA LEU A 314 -2.31 -21.69 -6.98
C LEU A 314 -1.95 -21.80 -5.50
N ASN A 315 -2.79 -22.50 -4.74
CA ASN A 315 -2.55 -22.89 -3.35
C ASN A 315 -2.10 -24.36 -3.24
N CYS A 316 -2.13 -25.11 -4.33
CA CYS A 316 -1.73 -26.51 -4.41
C CYS A 316 -0.98 -26.80 -5.71
N ALA A 317 -0.49 -28.03 -5.85
CA ALA A 317 0.10 -28.47 -7.11
C ALA A 317 -0.97 -28.65 -8.18
N LEU A 318 -0.64 -28.32 -9.42
CA LEU A 318 -1.50 -28.54 -10.59
C LEU A 318 -0.67 -29.14 -11.72
N SER A 319 -1.17 -30.20 -12.34
CA SER A 319 -0.52 -30.79 -13.51
C SER A 319 -1.11 -30.23 -14.79
N LEU A 320 -0.25 -29.64 -15.61
CA LEU A 320 -0.53 -29.29 -17.00
C LEU A 320 0.15 -30.31 -17.93
N PRO A 321 -0.26 -30.40 -19.20
CA PRO A 321 0.38 -31.28 -20.18
C PRO A 321 1.90 -31.03 -20.30
N GLY A 322 2.70 -31.93 -19.71
CA GLY A 322 4.17 -31.87 -19.72
C GLY A 322 4.81 -30.97 -18.67
N VAL A 323 4.04 -30.31 -17.79
CA VAL A 323 4.58 -29.41 -16.75
C VAL A 323 3.78 -29.55 -15.45
N GLY A 324 4.50 -29.76 -14.33
CA GLY A 324 3.92 -29.66 -12.99
C GLY A 324 4.11 -28.27 -12.39
N LEU A 325 3.03 -27.66 -11.93
CA LEU A 325 3.01 -26.41 -11.18
C LEU A 325 2.86 -26.67 -9.68
N ARG A 326 3.38 -25.75 -8.87
CA ARG A 326 3.45 -25.84 -7.42
C ARG A 326 2.55 -24.81 -6.74
N ASN A 327 2.37 -24.98 -5.43
CA ASN A 327 1.80 -23.94 -4.59
C ASN A 327 2.59 -22.62 -4.75
N GLY A 328 1.88 -21.51 -4.93
CA GLY A 328 2.41 -20.17 -5.15
C GLY A 328 2.68 -19.83 -6.62
N ASP A 329 2.70 -20.82 -7.51
CA ASP A 329 2.79 -20.58 -8.95
C ASP A 329 1.51 -19.92 -9.48
N ARG A 330 1.62 -19.27 -10.64
CA ARG A 330 0.57 -18.43 -11.19
C ARG A 330 0.17 -18.91 -12.58
N LEU A 331 -1.12 -18.88 -12.87
CA LEU A 331 -1.65 -19.06 -14.23
C LEU A 331 -2.22 -17.75 -14.74
N TYR A 332 -2.16 -17.57 -16.05
CA TYR A 332 -2.78 -16.46 -16.74
C TYR A 332 -3.75 -17.03 -17.77
N LEU A 333 -5.03 -16.74 -17.57
CA LEU A 333 -6.13 -17.14 -18.43
C LEU A 333 -6.63 -15.94 -19.23
N ALA A 334 -7.19 -16.16 -20.40
CA ALA A 334 -7.95 -15.15 -21.13
C ALA A 334 -9.35 -14.96 -20.49
N ALA A 335 -10.13 -14.02 -21.02
CA ALA A 335 -11.47 -13.71 -20.50
C ALA A 335 -12.42 -14.92 -20.56
N ASP A 336 -12.28 -15.76 -21.58
CA ASP A 336 -13.06 -16.99 -21.79
C ASP A 336 -12.57 -18.18 -20.94
N GLY A 337 -11.54 -17.98 -20.10
CA GLY A 337 -10.94 -19.03 -19.27
C GLY A 337 -9.89 -19.88 -19.99
N SER A 338 -9.60 -19.64 -21.26
CA SER A 338 -8.52 -20.35 -21.96
C SER A 338 -7.16 -20.04 -21.34
N LEU A 339 -6.34 -21.07 -21.15
CA LEU A 339 -5.03 -20.96 -20.52
C LEU A 339 -4.02 -20.39 -21.52
N VAL A 340 -3.33 -19.30 -21.14
CA VAL A 340 -2.44 -18.56 -22.04
C VAL A 340 -0.97 -18.68 -21.64
N SER A 341 -0.69 -18.63 -20.34
CA SER A 341 0.67 -18.78 -19.84
C SER A 341 0.66 -19.15 -18.36
N PHE A 342 1.80 -19.58 -17.85
CA PHE A 342 2.03 -19.73 -16.42
C PHE A 342 3.31 -19.03 -16.01
N PHE A 343 3.41 -18.70 -14.72
CA PHE A 343 4.63 -18.23 -14.11
C PHE A 343 4.95 -19.13 -12.93
N ARG A 344 6.12 -19.77 -13.01
CA ARG A 344 6.66 -20.60 -11.94
C ARG A 344 7.79 -19.87 -11.24
N SER A 345 7.73 -19.84 -9.91
CA SER A 345 8.77 -19.17 -9.12
C SER A 345 10.04 -20.02 -9.04
N GLY A 346 11.05 -19.65 -9.82
CA GLY A 346 12.39 -20.25 -9.78
C GLY A 346 12.51 -21.68 -10.33
N GLY A 347 13.76 -22.06 -10.59
CA GLY A 347 14.14 -23.35 -11.17
C GLY A 347 13.96 -23.41 -12.68
N SER A 348 14.11 -24.61 -13.22
CA SER A 348 13.94 -24.89 -14.64
C SER A 348 12.86 -25.95 -14.90
N ILE A 349 12.36 -25.96 -16.13
CA ILE A 349 11.51 -27.03 -16.65
C ILE A 349 12.15 -27.61 -17.91
N ARG A 350 12.01 -28.92 -18.10
CA ARG A 350 12.44 -29.59 -19.33
C ARG A 350 11.24 -29.79 -20.25
N VAL A 351 11.39 -29.40 -21.50
CA VAL A 351 10.38 -29.56 -22.55
C VAL A 351 11.09 -30.09 -23.78
N GLY A 352 10.95 -31.40 -24.04
CA GLY A 352 11.73 -32.07 -25.07
C GLY A 352 13.23 -32.05 -24.76
N ASP A 353 14.02 -31.53 -25.71
CA ASP A 353 15.47 -31.36 -25.62
C ASP A 353 15.89 -29.98 -25.06
N GLN A 354 14.94 -29.16 -24.59
CA GLN A 354 15.19 -27.83 -24.06
C GLN A 354 14.95 -27.76 -22.56
N GLU A 355 15.81 -27.01 -21.86
CA GLU A 355 15.63 -26.59 -20.48
C GLU A 355 15.29 -25.09 -20.44
N LEU A 356 14.12 -24.74 -19.93
CA LEU A 356 13.64 -23.37 -19.81
C LEU A 356 13.83 -22.87 -18.37
N GLU A 357 14.43 -21.69 -18.21
CA GLU A 357 14.59 -21.04 -16.91
C GLU A 357 13.29 -20.31 -16.54
N CYS A 358 12.70 -20.70 -15.41
CA CYS A 358 11.46 -20.14 -14.89
C CYS A 358 11.73 -19.00 -13.89
N GLY A 359 10.72 -18.18 -13.64
CA GLY A 359 10.76 -17.13 -12.60
C GLY A 359 11.18 -15.76 -13.10
N VAL A 360 11.56 -15.64 -14.37
CA VAL A 360 11.88 -14.34 -15.02
C VAL A 360 10.71 -13.83 -15.85
N VAL A 361 10.13 -14.69 -16.69
CA VAL A 361 9.04 -14.36 -17.62
C VAL A 361 7.97 -15.45 -17.53
N ALA A 362 6.70 -15.08 -17.79
CA ALA A 362 5.63 -16.05 -17.92
C ALA A 362 5.84 -16.92 -19.18
N ILE A 363 5.75 -18.24 -19.01
CA ILE A 363 5.95 -19.24 -20.06
C ILE A 363 4.64 -19.37 -20.86
N PRO A 364 4.63 -19.03 -22.17
CA PRO A 364 3.45 -19.17 -23.01
C PRO A 364 3.07 -20.63 -23.23
N LEU A 365 1.77 -20.85 -23.35
CA LEU A 365 1.17 -22.15 -23.60
C LEU A 365 0.42 -22.12 -24.93
N SER A 366 0.40 -23.25 -25.62
CA SER A 366 -0.45 -23.48 -26.80
C SER A 366 -1.91 -23.65 -26.40
N ALA A 367 -2.82 -23.65 -27.38
CA ALA A 367 -4.24 -23.89 -27.14
C ALA A 367 -4.54 -25.24 -26.47
N ALA A 368 -3.64 -26.23 -26.60
CA ALA A 368 -3.74 -27.53 -25.95
C ALA A 368 -3.12 -27.57 -24.54
N GLY A 369 -2.60 -26.44 -24.03
CA GLY A 369 -1.98 -26.35 -22.71
C GLY A 369 -0.54 -26.85 -22.62
N HIS A 370 0.11 -27.13 -23.77
CA HIS A 370 1.54 -27.47 -23.82
C HIS A 370 2.41 -26.22 -23.87
N VAL A 371 3.66 -26.29 -23.42
CA VAL A 371 4.62 -25.19 -23.58
C VAL A 371 4.84 -24.89 -25.06
N ASP A 372 4.62 -23.64 -25.44
CA ASP A 372 4.85 -23.17 -26.81
C ASP A 372 6.30 -22.67 -26.94
N LEU A 373 7.17 -23.55 -27.45
CA LEU A 373 8.59 -23.23 -27.64
C LEU A 373 8.83 -22.11 -28.66
N VAL A 374 7.93 -21.93 -29.65
CA VAL A 374 8.05 -20.85 -30.63
C VAL A 374 7.78 -19.52 -29.95
N ALA A 375 6.66 -19.41 -29.24
CA ALA A 375 6.33 -18.22 -28.46
C ALA A 375 7.34 -17.94 -27.34
N CYS A 376 7.95 -18.98 -26.74
CA CYS A 376 9.03 -18.80 -25.77
C CYS A 376 10.25 -18.11 -26.39
N ARG A 377 10.63 -18.46 -27.63
CA ARG A 377 11.74 -17.83 -28.36
C ARG A 377 11.43 -16.36 -28.68
N GLU A 378 10.22 -16.09 -29.14
CA GLU A 378 9.77 -14.72 -29.44
C GLU A 378 9.79 -13.83 -28.20
N ARG A 379 9.34 -14.37 -27.05
CA ARG A 379 9.36 -13.68 -25.75
C ARG A 379 10.73 -13.68 -25.06
N ARG A 380 11.75 -14.23 -25.72
CA ARG A 380 13.12 -14.33 -25.19
C ARG A 380 13.18 -14.98 -23.80
N VAL A 381 12.36 -16.01 -23.59
CA VAL A 381 12.46 -16.86 -22.39
C VAL A 381 13.87 -17.48 -22.38
N PRO A 382 14.62 -17.46 -21.27
CA PRO A 382 15.94 -18.08 -21.23
C PRO A 382 15.81 -19.60 -21.41
N MET A 383 16.53 -20.14 -22.41
CA MET A 383 16.48 -21.56 -22.80
C MET A 383 17.88 -22.09 -23.04
N ARG A 384 18.12 -23.37 -22.70
CA ARG A 384 19.37 -24.08 -22.96
C ARG A 384 19.09 -25.45 -23.58
N PRO A 385 19.94 -25.92 -24.51
CA PRO A 385 19.88 -27.32 -24.94
C PRO A 385 20.26 -28.24 -23.77
N CYS A 386 19.52 -29.34 -23.62
CA CYS A 386 19.77 -30.36 -22.59
C CYS A 386 20.99 -31.24 -22.91
#